data_AF-A0A7V8X128-F1
#
_entry.id   AF-A0A7V8X128-F1
#
_cell.length_a   1.000
_cell.length_b   1.000
_cell.length_c   1.000
_cell.angle_alpha   90.00
_cell.angle_beta   90.00
_cell.angle_gamma   90.00
#
_symmetry.space_group_name_H-M   'P 1'
#
loop_
_entity.id
_entity.type
_entity.pdbx_description
1 polymer ?
#
loop_
_entity_poly.entity_id
_entity_poly.type
_entity_poly.pdbx_seq_one_letter_code
_entity_poly.pdbx_strand_id
1 'polypeptide(L)' 'MRRLVFGHLDISDAARARLAPGVTWSGWPVPTLLEVAIVLALGVPMLAIAIAITRFTRTE' A
#
# COMPACT_ATOMS: atom_id res chain seq x y z
N MET A 1 5.28 9.18 0.04
CA MET A 1 6.19 10.29 -0.30
C MET A 1 7.67 9.98 -0.11
N ARG A 2 8.15 9.41 1.02
CA ARG A 2 9.59 9.10 1.22
C ARG A 2 10.24 8.18 0.16
N ARG A 3 9.44 7.32 -0.48
CA ARG A 3 9.92 6.32 -1.46
C ARG A 3 10.28 6.94 -2.83
N LEU A 4 9.69 8.10 -3.17
CA LEU A 4 10.01 8.85 -4.39
C LEU A 4 11.35 9.60 -4.27
N VAL A 5 11.67 10.10 -3.08
CA VAL A 5 12.94 10.80 -2.82
C VAL A 5 14.13 9.83 -2.94
N PHE A 6 13.99 8.61 -2.42
CA PHE A 6 15.04 7.58 -2.48
C PHE A 6 15.16 6.85 -3.83
N GLY A 7 14.26 7.10 -4.78
CA GLY A 7 14.37 6.59 -6.15
C GLY A 7 15.34 7.39 -7.02
N HIS A 8 15.70 8.61 -6.59
CA HIS A 8 16.65 9.49 -7.29
C HIS A 8 18.03 9.55 -6.61
N LEU A 9 18.18 8.84 -5.48
CA LEU A 9 19.47 8.65 -4.81
C LEU A 9 20.02 7.30 -5.27
N ASP A 10 21.19 7.33 -5.89
CA ASP A 10 21.96 6.14 -6.24
C ASP A 10 22.55 5.54 -4.95
N ILE A 11 21.69 4.89 -4.17
CA ILE A 11 22.03 4.23 -2.90
C ILE A 11 22.06 2.72 -3.10
N SER A 12 23.08 2.09 -2.52
CA SER A 12 23.28 0.64 -2.58
C SER A 12 22.07 -0.13 -2.04
N ASP A 13 21.81 -1.31 -2.58
CA ASP A 13 20.72 -2.18 -2.14
C ASP A 13 20.76 -2.49 -0.64
N ALA A 14 21.97 -2.51 -0.06
CA ALA A 14 22.19 -2.63 1.38
C ALA A 14 21.61 -1.45 2.18
N ALA A 15 21.76 -0.21 1.69
CA ALA A 15 21.16 0.98 2.32
C ALA A 15 19.63 0.97 2.16
N ARG A 16 19.13 0.54 1.00
CA ARG A 16 17.70 0.42 0.70
C ARG A 16 17.00 -0.58 1.64
N ALA A 17 17.63 -1.72 1.91
CA ALA A 17 17.14 -2.72 2.85
C ALA A 17 17.14 -2.24 4.32
N ARG A 18 18.08 -1.36 4.70
CA ARG A 18 18.19 -0.80 6.06
C ARG A 18 17.20 0.34 6.31
N LEU A 19 16.93 1.17 5.29
CA LEU A 19 16.08 2.36 5.39
C LEU A 19 14.60 2.08 5.11
N ALA A 20 14.31 1.02 4.37
CA ALA A 20 12.95 0.57 4.08
C ALA A 20 12.83 -0.94 4.32
N PRO A 21 12.97 -1.41 5.59
CA PRO A 21 12.72 -2.80 5.91
C PRO A 21 11.28 -3.15 5.49
N GLY A 22 11.11 -4.26 4.76
CA GLY A 22 9.80 -4.78 4.37
C GLY A 22 8.95 -5.14 5.59
N VAL A 23 7.64 -5.26 5.42
CA VAL A 23 6.76 -5.67 6.53
C VAL A 23 7.08 -7.13 6.87
N THR A 24 7.30 -7.42 8.16
CA THR A 24 7.51 -8.79 8.65
C THR A 24 6.43 -9.14 9.67
N TRP A 25 5.80 -10.31 9.53
CA TRP A 25 4.84 -10.84 10.51
C TRP A 25 5.46 -12.00 11.26
N SER A 26 5.70 -11.83 12.56
CA SER A 26 6.33 -12.86 13.42
C SER A 26 7.61 -13.46 12.84
N GLY A 27 8.45 -12.62 12.21
CA GLY A 27 9.71 -13.05 11.57
C GLY A 27 9.57 -13.53 10.12
N TRP A 28 8.35 -13.68 9.59
CA TRP A 28 8.13 -14.00 8.19
C TRP A 28 8.07 -12.71 7.35
N PRO A 29 8.94 -12.53 6.34
CA PRO A 29 8.88 -11.38 5.43
C PRO A 29 7.62 -11.49 4.58
N VAL A 30 6.76 -10.49 4.68
CA VAL A 30 5.52 -10.43 3.91
C VAL A 30 5.89 -10.13 2.44
N PRO A 31 5.49 -10.98 1.49
CA PRO A 31 5.73 -10.71 0.08
C PRO A 31 5.04 -9.42 -0.35
N THR A 32 5.70 -8.58 -1.15
CA THR A 32 5.11 -7.32 -1.64
C THR A 32 3.79 -7.54 -2.38
N LEU A 33 3.65 -8.66 -3.08
CA LEU A 33 2.40 -9.01 -3.74
C LEU A 33 1.24 -9.18 -2.75
N LEU A 34 1.50 -9.74 -1.57
CA LEU A 34 0.50 -9.91 -0.52
C LEU A 34 0.10 -8.57 0.10
N GLU A 35 1.06 -7.66 0.31
CA GLU A 35 0.76 -6.30 0.76
C GLU A 35 -0.17 -5.58 -0.22
N VAL A 36 0.14 -5.65 -1.53
CA VAL A 36 -0.68 -5.04 -2.58
C VAL A 36 -2.07 -5.68 -2.65
N ALA A 37 -2.14 -7.01 -2.53
CA ALA A 37 -3.42 -7.73 -2.54
C ALA A 37 -4.31 -7.32 -1.37
N ILE A 38 -3.77 -7.18 -0.16
CA ILE A 38 -4.52 -6.74 1.03
C ILE A 38 -5.03 -5.31 0.84
N VAL A 39 -4.17 -4.40 0.36
CA VAL A 39 -4.56 -3.00 0.12
C VAL A 39 -5.67 -2.92 -0.92
N LEU A 40 -5.59 -3.69 -2.01
CA LEU A 40 -6.66 -3.75 -3.01
C LEU A 40 -7.94 -4.35 -2.45
N ALA A 41 -7.84 -5.44 -1.69
CA ALA A 41 -8.99 -6.12 -1.11
C ALA A 41 -9.74 -5.26 -0.09
N LEU A 42 -9.06 -4.34 0.59
CA LEU A 42 -9.71 -3.39 1.52
C LEU A 42 -10.15 -2.11 0.82
N GLY A 43 -9.28 -1.52 -0.01
CA GLY A 43 -9.53 -0.24 -0.65
C GLY A 43 -10.63 -0.29 -1.71
N VAL A 44 -10.66 -1.33 -2.54
CA VAL A 44 -11.64 -1.44 -3.64
C VAL A 44 -13.08 -1.57 -3.12
N PRO A 45 -13.39 -2.46 -2.15
CA PRO A 45 -14.74 -2.55 -1.61
C PRO A 45 -15.16 -1.28 -0.87
N MET A 46 -14.26 -0.67 -0.08
CA MET A 46 -14.57 0.59 0.61
C MET A 46 -14.90 1.71 -0.38
N LEU A 47 -14.13 1.81 -1.47
CA LEU A 47 -14.41 2.78 -2.54
C LEU A 47 -15.74 2.48 -3.22
N ALA A 48 -16.04 1.22 -3.53
CA ALA A 48 -17.30 0.81 -4.13
C ALA A 48 -18.50 1.16 -3.23
N ILE A 49 -18.39 0.91 -1.92
CA ILE A 49 -19.41 1.28 -0.92
C ILE A 49 -19.58 2.80 -0.87
N ALA A 50 -18.51 3.57 -0.83
CA ALA A 50 -18.58 5.04 -0.80
C ALA A 50 -19.27 5.61 -2.04
N ILE A 51 -18.98 5.05 -3.22
CA ILE A 51 -19.66 5.42 -4.47
C ILE A 51 -21.15 5.07 -4.40
N ALA A 52 -21.48 3.86 -3.94
CA ALA A 52 -22.86 3.41 -3.80
C ALA A 52 -23.65 4.35 -2.87
N ILE A 53 -23.13 4.64 -1.67
CA ILE A 53 -23.76 5.55 -0.71
C ILE A 53 -23.98 6.93 -1.32
N THR A 54 -22.95 7.52 -1.93
CA THR A 54 -23.05 8.87 -2.52
C THR A 54 -24.09 8.94 -3.63
N ARG A 55 -24.28 7.85 -4.40
CA ARG A 55 -25.33 7.77 -5.43
C ARG A 55 -26.71 7.74 -4.81
N PHE A 56 -26.93 6.95 -3.76
CA PHE A 56 -28.22 6.88 -3.08
C PHE A 56 -28.57 8.20 -2.39
N THR A 57 -27.64 8.83 -1.66
CA THR A 57 -27.90 10.10 -0.96
C THR A 57 -28.18 11.29 -1.89
N ARG A 58 -27.77 11.24 -3.16
CA ARG A 58 -27.98 12.33 -4.13
C ARG A 58 -29.25 12.16 -4.97
N THR A 59 -29.97 11.03 -4.82
CA THR A 59 -31.15 10.70 -5.65
C THR A 59 -32.48 10.78 -4.87
N GLU A 60 -32.46 11.30 -3.64
CA GLU A 60 -33.65 11.66 -2.85
C GLU A 60 -33.66 13.15 -2.52
#